data_AF-A0A850LY64-F1
#
_entry.id   AF-A0A850LY64-F1
#
_cell.length_a   1.000
_cell.length_b   1.000
_cell.length_c   1.000
_cell.angle_alpha   90.00
_cell.angle_beta   90.00
_cell.angle_gamma   90.00
#
_symmetry.space_group_name_H-M   'P 1'
#
loop_
_entity.id
_entity.type
_entity.pdbx_description
1 polymer ?
#
loop_
_entity_poly.entity_id
_entity_poly.type
_entity_poly.pdbx_seq_one_letter_code
_entity_poly.pdbx_strand_id
1 'polypeptide(L)'
;MNFYKFSAIIFLSIILFFRILDGFCGDGPGNEVILTFNIHLVQEVYEESDWGEPPQFAIWLEEPETKKVQTVFVTHRTATGRFEGKVECPVSLPVWIGVFRRETGRKDFPTPQKPFLESVTGATPKTEHFSTNAKVPKGSFWYYYIEMNVSGDFNQFFPSILPNGGPDYHGNGQPSLIYRGEIKAVKGEYSKPKIIGRTDQLYFTTEIISDLKGIDSAKSVFEDAFVICK
;
A
#
# COMPACT_ATOMS: atom_id res chain seq x y z
N MET A 1 41.58 -20.41 79.74
CA MET A 1 40.85 -21.67 79.42
C MET A 1 39.84 -21.33 78.33
N ASN A 2 39.92 -22.06 77.22
CA ASN A 2 39.21 -21.86 75.95
C ASN A 2 37.69 -21.61 76.10
N PHE A 3 37.09 -20.78 75.26
CA PHE A 3 36.43 -21.25 74.02
C PHE A 3 35.80 -20.10 73.22
N TYR A 4 36.02 -20.18 71.91
CA TYR A 4 35.48 -19.36 70.84
C TYR A 4 33.95 -19.29 70.84
N LYS A 5 33.39 -18.10 70.58
CA LYS A 5 32.12 -17.97 69.85
C LYS A 5 32.20 -16.83 68.84
N PHE A 6 32.46 -17.24 67.60
CA PHE A 6 32.09 -16.51 66.39
C PHE A 6 30.56 -16.32 66.37
N SER A 7 30.09 -15.10 66.12
CA SER A 7 28.76 -14.87 65.56
C SER A 7 28.89 -13.90 64.40
N ALA A 8 28.41 -14.36 63.26
CA ALA A 8 28.58 -13.78 61.94
C ALA A 8 27.83 -12.45 61.80
N ILE A 9 28.52 -11.45 61.26
CA ILE A 9 27.92 -10.22 60.75
C ILE A 9 27.35 -10.56 59.37
N ILE A 10 26.02 -10.63 59.26
CA ILE A 10 25.33 -10.73 57.98
C ILE A 10 25.27 -9.32 57.40
N PHE A 11 26.17 -9.00 56.46
CA PHE A 11 26.04 -7.83 55.61
C PHE A 11 25.01 -8.14 54.52
N LEU A 12 23.82 -7.54 54.62
CA LEU A 12 22.83 -7.52 53.54
C LEU A 12 23.33 -6.53 52.47
N SER A 13 24.00 -7.02 51.44
CA SER A 13 24.34 -6.23 50.26
C SER A 13 23.11 -6.07 49.38
N ILE A 14 22.46 -4.90 49.47
CA ILE A 14 21.42 -4.45 48.55
C ILE A 14 22.09 -4.13 47.21
N ILE A 15 21.93 -5.02 46.22
CA ILE A 15 22.30 -4.74 44.84
C ILE A 15 21.16 -3.90 44.24
N LEU A 16 21.32 -2.57 44.25
CA LEU A 16 20.52 -1.67 43.42
C LEU A 16 20.93 -1.88 41.96
N PHE A 17 20.16 -2.65 41.21
CA PHE A 17 20.18 -2.61 39.75
C PHE A 17 19.59 -1.26 39.30
N PHE A 18 20.44 -0.25 39.14
CA PHE A 18 20.11 0.88 38.27
C PHE A 18 20.04 0.32 36.84
N ARG A 19 18.82 0.03 36.37
CA ARG A 19 18.57 -0.01 34.93
C ARG A 19 18.83 1.40 34.43
N ILE A 20 19.96 1.58 33.76
CA ILE A 20 20.17 2.70 32.87
C ILE A 20 19.07 2.58 31.82
N LEU A 21 18.01 3.37 32.01
CA LEU A 21 17.16 3.80 30.91
C LEU A 21 18.08 4.71 30.08
N ASP A 22 18.77 4.11 29.11
CA ASP A 22 19.33 4.90 28.03
C ASP A 22 18.15 5.56 27.33
N GLY A 23 17.94 6.81 27.72
CA GLY A 23 17.08 7.72 27.02
C GLY A 23 17.57 7.78 25.58
N PHE A 24 16.71 7.39 24.65
CA PHE A 24 16.79 7.90 23.29
C PHE A 24 16.47 9.39 23.34
N CYS A 25 17.45 10.18 23.77
CA CYS A 25 17.54 11.59 23.47
C CYS A 25 18.67 11.74 22.46
N GLY A 26 18.28 11.73 21.20
CA GLY A 26 19.17 11.88 20.05
C GLY A 26 18.44 12.62 18.95
N ASP A 27 18.08 13.88 19.22
CA ASP A 27 17.70 14.84 18.19
C ASP A 27 18.97 15.33 17.50
N GLY A 28 19.36 14.63 16.43
CA GLY A 28 20.33 15.05 15.43
C GLY A 28 19.64 15.38 14.10
N PRO A 29 20.29 16.13 13.19
CA PRO A 29 19.65 16.52 11.93
C PRO A 29 19.49 15.30 11.01
N GLY A 30 18.24 14.93 10.68
CA GLY A 30 17.88 14.00 9.60
C GLY A 30 17.65 12.54 9.99
N ASN A 31 16.68 12.27 10.88
CA ASN A 31 16.23 10.90 11.19
C ASN A 31 15.29 10.29 10.13
N GLU A 32 14.87 11.08 9.14
CA GLU A 32 13.99 10.63 8.05
C GLU A 32 14.68 10.80 6.68
N VAL A 33 14.33 9.93 5.75
CA VAL A 33 14.68 10.02 4.33
C VAL A 33 13.40 9.97 3.49
N ILE A 34 13.51 10.38 2.22
CA ILE A 34 12.36 10.43 1.31
C ILE A 34 12.43 9.24 0.35
N LEU A 35 11.38 8.44 0.33
CA LEU A 35 11.13 7.50 -0.76
C LEU A 35 10.32 8.24 -1.83
N THR A 36 10.87 8.40 -3.02
CA THR A 36 10.15 8.93 -4.19
C THR A 36 9.71 7.76 -5.07
N PHE A 37 8.39 7.59 -5.20
CA PHE A 37 7.77 6.67 -6.13
C PHE A 37 7.56 7.37 -7.48
N ASN A 38 7.88 6.69 -8.57
CA ASN A 38 7.66 7.16 -9.93
C ASN A 38 6.96 6.07 -10.72
N ILE A 39 5.95 6.45 -11.49
CA ILE A 39 5.18 5.57 -12.36
C ILE A 39 5.12 6.23 -13.74
N HIS A 40 5.39 5.43 -14.77
CA HIS A 40 5.16 5.78 -16.16
C HIS A 40 3.95 4.99 -16.68
N LEU A 41 2.88 5.70 -16.97
CA LEU A 41 1.60 5.21 -17.47
C LEU A 41 1.64 5.15 -19.00
N VAL A 42 1.16 4.05 -19.58
CA VAL A 42 0.91 3.94 -21.02
C VAL A 42 -0.52 4.37 -21.30
N GLN A 43 -0.68 5.54 -21.93
CA GLN A 43 -1.98 6.18 -22.10
C GLN A 43 -2.93 5.38 -22.99
N GLU A 44 -2.37 4.79 -24.05
CA GLU A 44 -3.11 4.02 -25.04
C GLU A 44 -3.89 2.87 -24.40
N VAL A 45 -3.33 2.22 -23.37
CA VAL A 45 -3.95 1.05 -22.72
C VAL A 45 -5.31 1.39 -22.11
N TYR A 46 -5.43 2.55 -21.46
CA TYR A 46 -6.69 2.94 -20.82
C TYR A 46 -7.59 3.79 -21.72
N GLU A 47 -7.07 4.38 -22.79
CA GLU A 47 -7.89 5.00 -23.84
C GLU A 47 -8.61 3.96 -24.72
N GLU A 48 -8.02 2.77 -24.87
CA GLU A 48 -8.62 1.63 -25.57
C GLU A 48 -9.64 0.85 -24.71
N SER A 49 -9.73 1.13 -23.40
CA SER A 49 -10.76 0.53 -22.56
C SER A 49 -12.15 1.06 -22.93
N ASP A 50 -13.20 0.32 -22.58
CA ASP A 50 -14.59 0.74 -22.88
C ASP A 50 -14.94 2.12 -22.27
N TRP A 51 -14.20 2.55 -21.24
CA TRP A 51 -14.49 3.77 -20.48
C TRP A 51 -13.52 4.91 -20.80
N GLY A 52 -12.35 4.64 -21.38
CA GLY A 52 -11.38 5.68 -21.75
C GLY A 52 -10.82 6.46 -20.57
N GLU A 53 -10.95 5.94 -19.34
CA GLU A 53 -10.62 6.66 -18.11
C GLU A 53 -9.24 6.28 -17.58
N PRO A 54 -8.44 7.25 -17.08
CA PRO A 54 -7.17 6.95 -16.44
C PRO A 54 -7.30 5.96 -15.27
N PRO A 55 -6.28 5.11 -15.03
CA PRO A 55 -6.34 4.08 -14.01
C PRO A 55 -6.58 4.66 -12.61
N GLN A 56 -7.31 3.89 -11.80
CA GLN A 56 -7.30 4.05 -10.36
C GLN A 56 -6.08 3.31 -9.80
N PHE A 57 -5.38 3.88 -8.82
CA PHE A 57 -4.32 3.16 -8.13
C PHE A 57 -4.06 3.69 -6.72
N ALA A 58 -3.42 2.86 -5.91
CA ALA A 58 -2.96 3.19 -4.58
C ALA A 58 -1.53 2.70 -4.35
N ILE A 59 -0.78 3.42 -3.53
CA ILE A 59 0.57 3.09 -3.09
C ILE A 59 0.58 3.08 -1.57
N TRP A 60 1.10 2.03 -0.96
CA TRP A 60 1.28 1.96 0.49
C TRP A 60 2.57 1.27 0.87
N LEU A 61 3.01 1.56 2.09
CA LEU A 61 4.12 0.90 2.76
C LEU A 61 3.58 -0.07 3.80
N GLU A 62 4.28 -1.19 3.99
CA GLU A 62 4.08 -2.11 5.10
C GLU A 62 5.41 -2.41 5.77
N GLU A 63 5.47 -2.19 7.09
CA GLU A 63 6.62 -2.53 7.90
C GLU A 63 6.65 -4.07 8.13
N PRO A 64 7.76 -4.77 7.83
CA PRO A 64 7.81 -6.23 7.87
C PRO A 64 7.44 -6.89 9.20
N GLU A 65 7.86 -6.32 10.34
CA GLU A 65 7.76 -6.97 11.65
C GLU A 65 6.39 -6.73 12.30
N THR A 66 6.00 -5.47 12.40
CA THR A 66 4.78 -4.98 13.04
C THR A 66 3.56 -5.06 12.14
N LYS A 67 3.74 -5.23 10.82
CA LYS A 67 2.68 -5.18 9.80
C LYS A 67 1.92 -3.86 9.74
N LYS A 68 2.48 -2.81 10.35
CA LYS A 68 1.93 -1.47 10.31
C LYS A 68 1.96 -0.98 8.85
N VAL A 69 0.83 -0.45 8.41
CA VAL A 69 0.67 0.12 7.07
C VAL A 69 0.59 1.63 7.12
N GLN A 70 1.02 2.23 6.02
CA GLN A 70 0.89 3.66 5.76
C GLN A 70 0.53 3.85 4.29
N THR A 71 -0.64 4.42 4.02
CA THR A 71 -0.99 4.83 2.65
C THR A 71 -0.12 6.03 2.26
N VAL A 72 0.57 5.90 1.12
CA VAL A 72 1.39 6.97 0.53
C VAL A 72 0.57 7.76 -0.48
N PHE A 73 -0.22 7.08 -1.28
CA PHE A 73 -1.08 7.68 -2.28
C PHE A 73 -2.30 6.80 -2.56
N VAL A 74 -3.43 7.43 -2.88
CA VAL A 74 -4.59 6.76 -3.46
C VAL A 74 -5.32 7.74 -4.37
N THR A 75 -5.83 7.26 -5.50
CA THR A 75 -6.60 8.12 -6.42
C THR A 75 -7.86 8.67 -5.75
N HIS A 76 -8.17 9.93 -6.07
CA HIS A 76 -9.23 10.70 -5.39
C HIS A 76 -10.60 10.02 -5.40
N ARG A 77 -11.00 9.38 -6.50
CA ARG A 77 -12.33 8.73 -6.60
C ARG A 77 -12.48 7.62 -5.56
N THR A 78 -11.50 6.73 -5.45
CA THR A 78 -11.49 5.67 -4.43
C THR A 78 -11.38 6.22 -3.02
N ALA A 79 -10.53 7.23 -2.81
CA ALA A 79 -10.30 7.81 -1.50
C ALA A 79 -11.50 8.61 -0.95
N THR A 80 -12.38 9.09 -1.83
CA THR A 80 -13.55 9.90 -1.44
C THR A 80 -14.88 9.19 -1.70
N GLY A 81 -14.87 8.01 -2.31
CA GLY A 81 -16.09 7.33 -2.76
C GLY A 81 -16.87 8.11 -3.81
N ARG A 82 -16.22 9.03 -4.54
CA ARG A 82 -16.84 9.83 -5.61
C ARG A 82 -16.58 9.17 -6.97
N PHE A 83 -17.39 8.18 -7.29
CA PHE A 83 -17.40 7.55 -8.61
C PHE A 83 -18.47 8.20 -9.49
N GLU A 84 -18.18 8.35 -10.78
CA GLU A 84 -19.15 8.90 -11.72
C GLU A 84 -20.26 7.87 -12.00
N GLY A 85 -21.52 8.27 -11.81
CA GLY A 85 -22.68 7.42 -12.06
C GLY A 85 -22.89 6.23 -11.11
N LYS A 86 -22.06 6.06 -10.06
CA LYS A 86 -22.19 4.96 -9.09
C LYS A 86 -21.93 5.44 -7.67
N VAL A 87 -22.65 4.86 -6.69
CA VAL A 87 -22.46 5.18 -5.26
C VAL A 87 -21.16 4.57 -4.73
N GLU A 88 -20.78 3.39 -5.21
CA GLU A 88 -19.54 2.69 -4.85
C GLU A 88 -19.00 1.86 -6.04
N CYS A 89 -17.68 1.73 -6.14
CA CYS A 89 -17.01 0.75 -7.01
C CYS A 89 -16.09 -0.14 -6.15
N PRO A 90 -16.66 -1.14 -5.46
CA PRO A 90 -15.93 -1.92 -4.47
C PRO A 90 -14.80 -2.75 -5.08
N VAL A 91 -14.85 -3.05 -6.38
CA VAL A 91 -13.85 -3.86 -7.10
C VAL A 91 -12.69 -3.06 -7.70
N SER A 92 -12.70 -1.72 -7.57
CA SER A 92 -11.66 -0.83 -8.10
C SER A 92 -10.30 -1.07 -7.44
N LEU A 93 -10.18 -0.83 -6.12
CA LEU A 93 -8.94 -1.05 -5.35
C LEU A 93 -9.23 -1.80 -4.04
N PRO A 94 -9.78 -3.03 -4.08
CA PRO A 94 -10.28 -3.69 -2.88
C PRO A 94 -9.17 -4.12 -1.92
N VAL A 95 -7.95 -4.39 -2.38
CA VAL A 95 -6.82 -4.72 -1.48
C VAL A 95 -6.45 -3.49 -0.65
N TRP A 96 -6.39 -2.32 -1.28
CA TRP A 96 -6.16 -1.06 -0.60
C TRP A 96 -7.29 -0.72 0.37
N ILE A 97 -8.55 -1.06 0.08
CA ILE A 97 -9.63 -0.94 1.08
C ILE A 97 -9.31 -1.76 2.34
N GLY A 98 -8.74 -2.97 2.17
CA GLY A 98 -8.20 -3.75 3.28
C GLY A 98 -7.12 -2.98 4.06
N VAL A 99 -6.15 -2.38 3.37
CA VAL A 99 -5.07 -1.56 3.95
C VAL A 99 -5.64 -0.36 4.73
N PHE A 100 -6.53 0.40 4.11
CA PHE A 100 -7.22 1.54 4.71
C PHE A 100 -7.94 1.15 6.01
N ARG A 101 -8.61 0.01 6.05
CA ARG A 101 -9.27 -0.51 7.26
C ARG A 101 -8.26 -0.82 8.36
N ARG A 102 -7.11 -1.41 8.03
CA ARG A 102 -6.03 -1.67 9.01
C ARG A 102 -5.38 -0.38 9.51
N GLU A 103 -5.17 0.59 8.63
CA GLU A 103 -4.52 1.86 8.94
C GLU A 103 -5.39 2.75 9.84
N THR A 104 -6.70 2.77 9.59
CA THR A 104 -7.62 3.70 10.27
C THR A 104 -8.48 3.06 11.36
N GLY A 105 -8.53 1.73 11.42
CA GLY A 105 -9.47 0.98 12.28
C GLY A 105 -10.92 1.02 11.80
N ARG A 106 -11.19 1.64 10.64
CA ARG A 106 -12.52 1.68 10.02
C ARG A 106 -12.93 0.31 9.49
N LYS A 107 -14.25 0.09 9.34
CA LYS A 107 -14.83 -1.13 8.76
C LYS A 107 -15.65 -0.84 7.49
N ASP A 108 -15.92 0.44 7.23
CA ASP A 108 -16.64 0.95 6.07
C ASP A 108 -15.71 1.12 4.85
N PHE A 109 -16.24 1.71 3.78
CA PHE A 109 -15.48 2.28 2.67
C PHE A 109 -15.32 3.79 2.88
N PRO A 110 -14.34 4.45 2.24
CA PRO A 110 -14.38 5.89 2.09
C PRO A 110 -15.63 6.33 1.32
N THR A 111 -16.31 7.37 1.80
CA THR A 111 -17.53 7.92 1.20
C THR A 111 -17.45 9.43 1.10
N PRO A 112 -18.30 10.11 0.30
CA PRO A 112 -18.23 11.56 0.18
C PRO A 112 -18.43 12.31 1.51
N GLN A 113 -19.19 11.71 2.45
CA GLN A 113 -19.43 12.25 3.80
C GLN A 113 -18.30 11.90 4.78
N LYS A 114 -17.57 10.81 4.51
CA LYS A 114 -16.49 10.31 5.36
C LYS A 114 -15.34 9.80 4.49
N PRO A 115 -14.65 10.70 3.76
CA PRO A 115 -13.57 10.31 2.88
C PRO A 115 -12.39 9.77 3.69
N PHE A 116 -11.35 9.30 3.00
CA PHE A 116 -10.04 9.13 3.60
C PHE A 116 -9.35 10.51 3.76
N LEU A 117 -8.02 10.52 3.93
CA LEU A 117 -7.24 11.73 4.15
C LEU A 117 -6.94 12.42 2.81
N GLU A 118 -7.44 13.64 2.61
CA GLU A 118 -7.16 14.45 1.40
C GLU A 118 -5.65 14.57 1.10
N SER A 119 -4.79 14.60 2.13
CA SER A 119 -3.33 14.78 2.01
C SER A 119 -2.58 13.67 1.27
N VAL A 120 -3.19 12.49 1.13
CA VAL A 120 -2.63 11.36 0.38
C VAL A 120 -3.43 11.06 -0.89
N THR A 121 -4.37 11.94 -1.24
CA THR A 121 -5.15 11.81 -2.46
C THR A 121 -4.61 12.71 -3.56
N GLY A 122 -4.74 12.25 -4.79
CA GLY A 122 -4.57 13.09 -5.96
C GLY A 122 -5.46 12.60 -7.10
N ALA A 123 -5.71 13.48 -8.07
CA ALA A 123 -6.19 13.02 -9.36
C ALA A 123 -5.14 12.07 -9.95
N THR A 124 -5.59 11.02 -10.64
CA THR A 124 -4.71 10.33 -11.60
C THR A 124 -4.22 11.42 -12.56
N PRO A 125 -2.89 11.65 -12.69
CA PRO A 125 -2.42 12.66 -13.60
C PRO A 125 -2.89 12.34 -15.01
N LYS A 126 -3.33 13.37 -15.75
CA LYS A 126 -3.57 13.25 -17.21
C LYS A 126 -2.26 13.22 -18.01
N THR A 127 -1.16 12.92 -17.34
CA THR A 127 0.19 12.91 -17.87
C THR A 127 0.76 11.53 -17.64
N GLU A 128 1.53 11.03 -18.59
CA GLU A 128 2.13 9.70 -18.55
C GLU A 128 2.99 9.50 -17.28
N HIS A 129 3.61 10.56 -16.75
CA HIS A 129 4.44 10.47 -15.54
C HIS A 129 3.69 10.89 -14.27
N PHE A 130 3.73 10.02 -13.26
CA PHE A 130 3.28 10.28 -11.89
C PHE A 130 4.45 10.16 -10.90
N SER A 131 4.47 11.03 -9.89
CA SER A 131 5.44 10.94 -8.79
C SER A 131 4.81 11.32 -7.45
N THR A 132 5.17 10.60 -6.39
CA THR A 132 4.77 10.92 -5.01
C THR A 132 5.88 10.55 -4.02
N ASN A 133 5.83 11.13 -2.82
CA ASN A 133 6.86 10.99 -1.80
C ASN A 133 6.31 10.43 -0.49
N ALA A 134 7.09 9.58 0.17
CA ALA A 134 6.86 9.16 1.54
C ALA A 134 8.09 9.49 2.40
N LYS A 135 7.87 10.04 3.59
CA LYS A 135 8.92 10.18 4.60
C LYS A 135 8.95 8.94 5.46
N VAL A 136 10.13 8.36 5.64
CA VAL A 136 10.33 7.15 6.46
C VAL A 136 11.61 7.27 7.30
N PRO A 137 11.72 6.55 8.42
CA PRO A 137 12.93 6.55 9.23
C PRO A 137 14.15 6.08 8.44
N LYS A 138 15.27 6.78 8.56
CA LYS A 138 16.52 6.41 7.89
C LYS A 138 16.96 5.00 8.28
N GLY A 139 17.35 4.19 7.30
CA GLY A 139 17.84 2.83 7.47
C GLY A 139 16.77 1.75 7.70
N SER A 140 15.50 2.14 7.84
CA SER A 140 14.37 1.20 7.93
C SER A 140 14.18 0.39 6.64
N PHE A 141 13.50 -0.74 6.74
CA PHE A 141 13.17 -1.60 5.59
C PHE A 141 11.66 -1.65 5.42
N TRP A 142 11.19 -1.60 4.17
CA TRP A 142 9.76 -1.59 3.85
C TRP A 142 9.45 -2.55 2.72
N TYR A 143 8.32 -3.26 2.85
CA TYR A 143 7.57 -3.68 1.69
C TYR A 143 6.79 -2.48 1.18
N TYR A 144 6.80 -2.27 -0.13
CA TYR A 144 5.92 -1.30 -0.76
C TYR A 144 5.06 -2.00 -1.80
N TYR A 145 3.86 -1.48 -1.98
CA TYR A 145 2.87 -2.07 -2.85
C TYR A 145 2.24 -1.00 -3.73
N ILE A 146 1.80 -1.43 -4.91
CA ILE A 146 0.96 -0.64 -5.79
C ILE A 146 -0.21 -1.53 -6.20
N GLU A 147 -1.44 -1.07 -6.00
CA GLU A 147 -2.63 -1.68 -6.59
C GLU A 147 -3.13 -0.79 -7.71
N MET A 148 -3.37 -1.34 -8.88
CA MET A 148 -3.77 -0.60 -10.09
C MET A 148 -4.97 -1.27 -10.75
N ASN A 149 -5.94 -0.47 -11.17
CA ASN A 149 -7.11 -0.91 -11.92
C ASN A 149 -7.44 0.06 -13.07
N VAL A 150 -7.78 -0.50 -14.22
CA VAL A 150 -8.38 0.22 -15.36
C VAL A 150 -9.81 -0.30 -15.50
N SER A 151 -10.79 0.53 -15.16
CA SER A 151 -12.19 0.17 -15.35
C SER A 151 -12.51 0.01 -16.84
N GLY A 152 -13.37 -0.96 -17.16
CA GLY A 152 -13.79 -1.23 -18.53
C GLY A 152 -12.75 -1.91 -19.41
N ASP A 153 -11.64 -2.40 -18.84
CA ASP A 153 -10.59 -3.13 -19.56
C ASP A 153 -11.00 -4.60 -19.79
N PHE A 154 -12.05 -4.82 -20.59
CA PHE A 154 -12.63 -6.13 -20.84
C PHE A 154 -11.81 -6.95 -21.84
N ASN A 155 -11.84 -8.28 -21.65
CA ASN A 155 -11.30 -9.22 -22.64
C ASN A 155 -12.09 -10.55 -22.61
N GLN A 156 -11.61 -11.55 -23.34
CA GLN A 156 -12.28 -12.86 -23.42
C GLN A 156 -12.36 -13.62 -22.08
N PHE A 157 -11.44 -13.36 -21.14
CA PHE A 157 -11.42 -13.98 -19.82
C PHE A 157 -12.17 -13.16 -18.78
N PHE A 158 -12.26 -11.85 -18.98
CA PHE A 158 -12.99 -10.91 -18.13
C PHE A 158 -13.99 -10.12 -18.98
N PRO A 159 -15.09 -10.78 -19.42
CA PRO A 159 -16.02 -10.18 -20.36
C PRO A 159 -16.97 -9.20 -19.66
N SER A 160 -17.48 -8.23 -20.43
CA SER A 160 -18.53 -7.31 -19.99
C SER A 160 -19.90 -7.98 -19.87
N ILE A 161 -20.11 -9.09 -20.58
CA ILE A 161 -21.28 -9.96 -20.49
C ILE A 161 -20.84 -11.36 -20.04
N LEU A 162 -21.34 -11.79 -18.89
CA LEU A 162 -21.00 -13.04 -18.24
C LEU A 162 -21.65 -14.26 -18.94
N PRO A 163 -21.16 -15.49 -18.70
CA PRO A 163 -21.71 -16.70 -19.32
C PRO A 163 -23.19 -16.96 -19.04
N ASN A 164 -23.73 -16.40 -17.94
CA ASN A 164 -25.15 -16.47 -17.61
C ASN A 164 -26.01 -15.39 -18.32
N GLY A 165 -25.39 -14.57 -19.20
CA GLY A 165 -26.02 -13.47 -19.93
C GLY A 165 -26.16 -12.17 -19.13
N GLY A 166 -25.74 -12.14 -17.85
CA GLY A 166 -25.75 -10.93 -17.03
C GLY A 166 -24.54 -10.03 -17.32
N PRO A 167 -24.62 -8.72 -17.07
CA PRO A 167 -23.49 -7.82 -17.25
C PRO A 167 -22.51 -7.88 -16.06
N ASP A 168 -21.27 -7.43 -16.28
CA ASP A 168 -20.42 -6.93 -15.21
C ASP A 168 -21.02 -5.61 -14.69
N TYR A 169 -21.78 -5.69 -13.59
CA TYR A 169 -22.45 -4.53 -12.99
C TYR A 169 -21.47 -3.45 -12.49
N HIS A 170 -20.25 -3.83 -12.14
CA HIS A 170 -19.21 -2.90 -11.74
C HIS A 170 -18.49 -2.30 -12.94
N GLY A 171 -18.49 -3.01 -14.07
CA GLY A 171 -17.77 -2.66 -15.28
C GLY A 171 -16.26 -2.64 -15.02
N ASN A 172 -15.79 -3.64 -14.28
CA ASN A 172 -14.39 -3.74 -13.89
C ASN A 172 -13.54 -4.14 -15.10
N GLY A 173 -13.94 -5.22 -15.77
CA GLY A 173 -13.08 -5.89 -16.75
C GLY A 173 -11.96 -6.63 -16.05
N GLN A 174 -10.74 -6.47 -16.53
CA GLN A 174 -9.57 -7.06 -15.88
C GLN A 174 -9.44 -6.56 -14.43
N PRO A 175 -9.40 -7.47 -13.44
CA PRO A 175 -9.33 -7.09 -12.04
C PRO A 175 -8.03 -6.35 -11.70
N SER A 176 -8.04 -5.63 -10.59
CA SER A 176 -6.87 -4.86 -10.14
C SER A 176 -5.63 -5.75 -10.01
N LEU A 177 -4.48 -5.22 -10.43
CA LEU A 177 -3.18 -5.86 -10.29
C LEU A 177 -2.44 -5.34 -9.07
N ILE A 178 -1.84 -6.24 -8.32
CA ILE A 178 -1.03 -5.90 -7.15
C ILE A 178 0.44 -6.12 -7.48
N TYR A 179 1.20 -5.05 -7.36
CA TYR A 179 2.64 -5.01 -7.47
C TYR A 179 3.23 -4.93 -6.06
N ARG A 180 4.34 -5.64 -5.81
CA ARG A 180 5.11 -5.55 -4.57
C ARG A 180 6.59 -5.39 -4.86
N GLY A 181 7.25 -4.51 -4.12
CA GLY A 181 8.70 -4.47 -4.03
C GLY A 181 9.17 -4.29 -2.60
N GLU A 182 10.49 -4.22 -2.46
CA GLU A 182 11.19 -4.10 -1.19
C GLU A 182 12.22 -2.97 -1.31
N ILE A 183 12.32 -2.12 -0.29
CA ILE A 183 13.32 -1.06 -0.27
C ILE A 183 13.85 -0.80 1.14
N LYS A 184 15.17 -0.65 1.24
CA LYS A 184 15.84 -0.12 2.42
C LYS A 184 15.96 1.39 2.29
N ALA A 185 15.60 2.13 3.34
CA ALA A 185 15.58 3.58 3.40
C ALA A 185 17.01 4.16 3.56
N VAL A 186 17.89 3.85 2.61
CA VAL A 186 19.26 4.34 2.51
C VAL A 186 19.39 5.15 1.22
N LYS A 187 19.89 6.39 1.32
CA LYS A 187 20.03 7.28 0.17
C LYS A 187 20.75 6.61 -1.00
N GLY A 188 20.14 6.67 -2.18
CA GLY A 188 20.61 6.03 -3.41
C GLY A 188 20.02 4.65 -3.67
N GLU A 189 19.38 4.02 -2.68
CA GLU A 189 18.68 2.74 -2.89
C GLU A 189 17.55 2.89 -3.91
N TYR A 190 17.41 1.85 -4.72
CA TYR A 190 16.53 1.81 -5.87
C TYR A 190 15.83 0.44 -5.92
N SER A 191 14.53 0.43 -6.24
CA SER A 191 13.77 -0.82 -6.38
C SER A 191 12.66 -0.72 -7.42
N LYS A 192 12.42 -1.83 -8.12
CA LYS A 192 11.26 -2.03 -9.03
C LYS A 192 10.36 -3.13 -8.45
N PRO A 193 9.04 -2.91 -8.38
CA PRO A 193 8.13 -3.93 -7.90
C PRO A 193 7.87 -4.99 -8.97
N LYS A 194 7.33 -6.13 -8.55
CA LYS A 194 6.83 -7.19 -9.43
C LYS A 194 5.36 -7.42 -9.17
N ILE A 195 4.62 -7.81 -10.21
CA ILE A 195 3.23 -8.27 -10.03
C ILE A 195 3.26 -9.53 -9.16
N ILE A 196 2.48 -9.53 -8.08
CA ILE A 196 2.32 -10.67 -7.17
C ILE A 196 0.95 -11.32 -7.25
N GLY A 197 0.00 -10.68 -7.92
CA GLY A 197 -1.34 -11.24 -8.14
C GLY A 197 -2.35 -10.20 -8.61
N ARG A 198 -3.60 -10.60 -8.54
CA ARG A 198 -4.77 -9.80 -8.91
C ARG A 198 -5.90 -9.96 -7.89
N THR A 199 -6.97 -9.20 -8.07
CA THR A 199 -8.23 -9.36 -7.34
C THR A 199 -9.26 -10.14 -8.16
N ASP A 200 -10.49 -10.22 -7.65
CA ASP A 200 -11.63 -10.79 -8.36
C ASP A 200 -12.29 -9.72 -9.26
N GLN A 201 -12.77 -10.13 -10.43
CA GLN A 201 -13.43 -9.22 -11.37
C GLN A 201 -14.73 -8.67 -10.78
N LEU A 202 -15.54 -9.53 -10.16
CA LEU A 202 -16.95 -9.26 -9.85
C LEU A 202 -17.20 -9.01 -8.37
N TYR A 203 -16.36 -9.59 -7.51
CA TYR A 203 -16.59 -9.59 -6.07
C TYR A 203 -15.52 -8.81 -5.31
N PHE A 204 -15.96 -8.08 -4.29
CA PHE A 204 -15.03 -7.46 -3.35
C PHE A 204 -14.21 -8.55 -2.64
N THR A 205 -12.89 -8.44 -2.74
CA THR A 205 -11.96 -9.27 -1.97
C THR A 205 -10.70 -8.49 -1.62
N THR A 206 -10.26 -8.59 -0.36
CA THR A 206 -8.96 -8.07 0.07
C THR A 206 -7.84 -9.09 -0.12
N GLU A 207 -8.15 -10.28 -0.62
CA GLU A 207 -7.19 -11.34 -0.88
C GLU A 207 -6.49 -11.15 -2.22
N ILE A 208 -5.21 -11.48 -2.28
CA ILE A 208 -4.40 -11.43 -3.50
C ILE A 208 -4.41 -12.81 -4.13
N ILE A 209 -5.03 -12.93 -5.30
CA ILE A 209 -5.05 -14.15 -6.11
C ILE A 209 -3.76 -14.16 -6.93
N SER A 210 -2.88 -15.13 -6.68
CA SER A 210 -1.57 -15.21 -7.36
C SER A 210 -1.67 -15.56 -8.85
N ASP A 211 -2.79 -16.15 -9.28
CA ASP A 211 -3.04 -16.50 -10.68
C ASP A 211 -3.30 -15.25 -11.54
N LEU A 212 -2.49 -15.07 -12.57
CA LEU A 212 -2.62 -13.99 -13.56
C LEU A 212 -3.20 -14.46 -14.90
N LYS A 213 -3.80 -15.66 -14.94
CA LYS A 213 -4.45 -16.20 -16.14
C LYS A 213 -5.51 -15.22 -16.64
N GLY A 214 -5.46 -15.00 -17.95
CA GLY A 214 -6.40 -14.13 -18.66
C GLY A 214 -6.09 -12.64 -18.59
N ILE A 215 -5.14 -12.20 -17.75
CA ILE A 215 -4.71 -10.79 -17.72
C ILE A 215 -3.79 -10.53 -18.94
N ASP A 216 -4.13 -9.55 -19.76
CA ASP A 216 -3.38 -9.06 -20.91
C ASP A 216 -3.07 -7.55 -20.81
N SER A 217 -3.91 -6.66 -21.35
CA SER A 217 -3.68 -5.20 -21.46
C SER A 217 -3.33 -4.55 -20.12
N ALA A 218 -3.99 -4.94 -19.02
CA ALA A 218 -3.72 -4.41 -17.69
C ALA A 218 -2.24 -4.53 -17.24
N LYS A 219 -1.46 -5.49 -17.75
CA LYS A 219 -0.01 -5.62 -17.43
C LYS A 219 0.83 -4.51 -18.03
N SER A 220 0.32 -3.85 -19.08
CA SER A 220 1.05 -2.85 -19.85
C SER A 220 0.74 -1.42 -19.41
N VAL A 221 -0.22 -1.23 -18.49
CA VAL A 221 -0.61 0.11 -17.99
C VAL A 221 0.57 0.84 -17.38
N PHE A 222 1.45 0.13 -16.67
CA PHE A 222 2.70 0.68 -16.14
C PHE A 222 3.86 0.22 -17.03
N GLU A 223 4.38 1.12 -17.87
CA GLU A 223 5.62 0.86 -18.61
C GLU A 223 6.79 0.74 -17.66
N ASP A 224 6.83 1.63 -16.66
CA ASP A 224 7.80 1.56 -15.57
C ASP A 224 7.17 1.99 -14.24
N ALA A 225 7.61 1.36 -13.17
CA ALA A 225 7.29 1.75 -11.81
C ALA A 225 8.50 1.48 -10.92
N PHE A 226 8.95 2.48 -10.19
CA PHE A 226 10.11 2.34 -9.32
C PHE A 226 10.07 3.29 -8.14
N VAL A 227 10.86 2.97 -7.12
CA VAL A 227 11.07 3.82 -5.96
C VAL A 227 12.57 4.07 -5.77
N ILE A 228 12.90 5.32 -5.41
CA ILE A 228 14.26 5.74 -5.07
C ILE A 228 14.25 6.38 -3.69
N CYS A 229 15.21 6.01 -2.84
CA CYS A 229 15.47 6.72 -1.60
C CYS A 229 16.40 7.92 -1.87
N LYS A 230 15.93 9.15 -1.61
CA LYS A 230 16.68 10.41 -1.82
C LYS A 230 17.33 10.93 -0.55
#